data_AF-K4R4P7-F1
#
_entry.id   AF-K4R4P7-F1
#
_cell.length_a   1.000
_cell.length_b   1.000
_cell.length_c   1.000
_cell.angle_alpha   90.00
_cell.angle_beta   90.00
_cell.angle_gamma   90.00
#
_symmetry.space_group_name_H-M   'P 1'
#
loop_
_entity.id
_entity.type
_entity.pdbx_description
1 polymer ?
#
loop_
_entity_poly.entity_id
_entity_poly.type
_entity_poly.pdbx_seq_one_letter_code
_entity_poly.pdbx_strand_id
1 'polypeptide(L)'
;MQLIDQRIEREVRRHIEITSKDTLQKELRTLRNRQRPLELFFDGTGRGASRLPSAPHLSRTITELVDTTSVEREAAERNVAQAFRLLIAMEALGVGRIAGGTMNIVGKLSAVPLLDPPTDEVLEIGTLYGMFSAALIRMLERAGRAPSLTIVDPLAGTQLQPGATMGNDASGTPVNLAAVRTNLGLAGPAGAAARIQQGFSEDPEVRAKVADRPYGVVIVDGDHSAAGVAADLEWAEQIVAPGGIVVLDDFGHPKWPGIKEAFEKHMTTDTRFKFLGQVAHSGYLRANSD
;
A
#
# COMPACT_ATOMS: atom_id res chain seq x y z
N MET A 1 33.09 51.00 -39.47
CA MET A 1 33.27 50.51 -38.08
C MET A 1 32.02 49.79 -37.56
N GLN A 2 30.82 50.37 -37.66
CA GLN A 2 29.57 49.78 -37.12
C GLN A 2 29.12 48.41 -37.69
N LEU A 3 29.42 48.07 -38.95
CA LEU A 3 29.00 46.79 -39.55
C LEU A 3 29.87 45.58 -39.12
N ILE A 4 31.13 45.83 -38.72
CA ILE A 4 32.05 44.78 -38.26
C ILE A 4 31.69 44.41 -36.81
N ASP A 5 31.37 45.41 -35.97
CA ASP A 5 30.93 45.20 -34.60
C ASP A 5 29.63 44.39 -34.51
N GLN A 6 28.63 44.67 -35.36
CA GLN A 6 27.37 43.91 -35.36
C GLN A 6 27.54 42.44 -35.78
N ARG A 7 28.53 42.15 -36.63
CA ARG A 7 28.81 40.77 -37.08
C ARG A 7 29.54 39.98 -36.01
N ILE A 8 30.51 40.62 -35.34
CA ILE A 8 31.23 40.04 -34.19
C ILE A 8 30.26 39.79 -33.03
N GLU A 9 29.37 40.74 -32.74
CA GLU A 9 28.38 40.60 -31.66
C GLU A 9 27.39 39.44 -31.91
N ARG A 10 26.97 39.23 -33.17
CA ARG A 10 26.16 38.06 -33.56
C ARG A 10 26.91 36.74 -33.42
N GLU A 11 28.18 36.69 -33.82
CA GLU A 11 29.00 35.47 -33.70
C GLU A 11 29.29 35.11 -32.25
N VAL A 12 29.59 36.11 -31.41
CA VAL A 12 29.78 35.95 -29.97
C VAL A 12 28.49 35.48 -29.30
N ARG A 13 27.35 36.11 -29.61
CA ARG A 13 26.05 35.68 -29.06
C ARG A 13 25.70 34.25 -29.48
N ARG A 14 25.95 33.88 -30.75
CA ARG A 14 25.75 32.51 -31.24
C ARG A 14 26.69 31.49 -30.58
N HIS A 15 27.96 31.85 -30.37
CA HIS A 15 28.91 30.99 -29.66
C HIS A 15 28.55 30.83 -28.19
N ILE A 16 28.09 31.89 -27.52
CA ILE A 16 27.60 31.83 -26.14
C ILE A 16 26.35 30.95 -26.06
N GLU A 17 25.40 31.08 -26.98
CA GLU A 17 24.20 30.22 -27.04
C GLU A 17 24.54 28.75 -27.29
N ILE A 18 25.47 28.45 -28.21
CA ILE A 18 25.93 27.08 -28.48
C ILE A 18 26.68 26.51 -27.27
N THR A 19 27.59 27.28 -26.67
CA THR A 19 28.37 26.84 -25.49
C THR A 19 27.45 26.65 -24.28
N SER A 20 26.47 27.52 -24.09
CA SER A 20 25.44 27.41 -23.05
C SER A 20 24.58 26.17 -23.27
N LYS A 21 24.14 25.91 -24.50
CA LYS A 21 23.36 24.73 -24.87
C LYS A 21 24.15 23.43 -24.66
N ASP A 22 25.42 23.39 -25.04
CA ASP A 22 26.30 22.24 -24.84
C ASP A 22 26.58 22.01 -23.34
N THR A 23 26.73 23.07 -22.57
CA THR A 23 26.89 22.99 -21.11
C THR A 23 25.62 22.46 -20.45
N LEU A 24 24.45 22.99 -20.82
CA LEU A 24 23.15 22.50 -20.36
C LEU A 24 22.91 21.04 -20.76
N GLN A 25 23.31 20.63 -21.98
CA GLN A 25 23.21 19.23 -22.40
C GLN A 25 24.14 18.32 -21.59
N LYS A 26 25.36 18.77 -21.26
CA LYS A 26 26.29 18.03 -20.40
C LYS A 26 25.76 17.92 -18.96
N GLU A 27 25.22 18.99 -18.40
CA GLU A 27 24.60 18.98 -17.08
C GLU A 27 23.36 18.07 -17.06
N LEU A 28 22.49 18.17 -18.06
CA LEU A 28 21.30 17.32 -18.20
C LEU A 28 21.67 15.83 -18.36
N ARG A 29 22.73 15.51 -19.12
CA ARG A 29 23.27 14.14 -19.19
C ARG A 29 23.81 13.69 -17.85
N THR A 30 24.51 14.56 -17.13
CA THR A 30 25.04 14.26 -15.79
C THR A 30 23.91 13.99 -14.79
N LEU A 31 22.85 14.81 -14.80
CA LEU A 31 21.66 14.62 -13.97
C LEU A 31 20.94 13.32 -14.33
N ARG A 32 20.74 13.02 -15.63
CA ARG A 32 20.17 11.73 -16.08
C ARG A 32 21.01 10.54 -15.63
N ASN A 33 22.33 10.62 -15.74
CA ASN A 33 23.23 9.55 -15.30
C ASN A 33 23.16 9.33 -13.78
N ARG A 34 22.92 10.39 -12.99
CA ARG A 34 22.70 10.29 -11.53
C ARG A 34 21.29 9.82 -11.17
N GLN A 35 20.30 10.13 -12.01
CA GLN A 35 18.92 9.70 -11.82
C GLN A 35 18.74 8.21 -12.14
N ARG A 36 19.47 7.67 -13.12
CA ARG A 36 19.28 6.29 -13.60
C ARG A 36 19.41 5.22 -12.51
N PRO A 37 20.38 5.26 -11.58
CA PRO A 37 20.42 4.31 -10.46
C PRO A 37 19.22 4.43 -9.51
N LEU A 38 18.67 5.63 -9.33
CA LEU A 38 17.47 5.83 -8.51
C LEU A 38 16.24 5.24 -9.20
N GLU A 39 16.14 5.38 -10.52
CA GLU A 39 15.04 4.77 -11.30
C GLU A 39 14.98 3.24 -11.12
N LEU A 40 16.11 2.56 -10.94
CA LEU A 40 16.11 1.12 -10.67
C LEU A 40 15.33 0.73 -9.40
N PHE A 41 15.26 1.63 -8.41
CA PHE A 41 14.49 1.41 -7.19
C PHE A 41 13.05 1.90 -7.31
N PHE A 42 12.83 3.01 -8.02
CA PHE A 42 11.55 3.73 -7.92
C PHE A 42 10.76 3.84 -9.22
N ASP A 43 11.28 3.43 -10.37
CA ASP A 43 10.50 3.45 -11.62
C ASP A 43 9.42 2.35 -11.65
N GLY A 44 8.61 2.33 -12.72
CA GLY A 44 7.52 1.36 -12.86
C GLY A 44 7.93 -0.03 -13.33
N THR A 45 9.20 -0.26 -13.64
CA THR A 45 9.68 -1.54 -14.20
C THR A 45 9.45 -2.66 -13.17
N GLY A 46 8.78 -3.74 -13.60
CA GLY A 46 8.46 -4.88 -12.73
C GLY A 46 7.29 -4.68 -11.75
N ARG A 47 6.63 -3.50 -11.76
CA ARG A 47 5.54 -3.20 -10.80
C ARG A 47 4.34 -2.43 -11.38
N GLY A 48 4.50 -1.85 -12.57
CA GLY A 48 3.45 -1.16 -13.33
C GLY A 48 3.28 0.33 -13.01
N ALA A 49 3.84 0.84 -11.91
CA ALA A 49 3.76 2.24 -11.52
C ALA A 49 5.01 2.71 -10.75
N SER A 50 5.35 4.00 -10.86
CA SER A 50 6.46 4.60 -10.13
C SER A 50 6.20 4.63 -8.61
N ARG A 51 7.23 4.32 -7.83
CA ARG A 51 7.26 4.50 -6.36
C ARG A 51 7.70 5.89 -5.93
N LEU A 52 8.05 6.81 -6.82
CA LEU A 52 8.33 8.19 -6.40
C LEU A 52 7.01 8.93 -6.12
N PRO A 53 6.68 9.24 -4.85
CA PRO A 53 5.51 10.06 -4.57
C PRO A 53 5.81 11.53 -4.90
N SER A 54 4.77 12.27 -5.29
CA SER A 54 4.88 13.73 -5.39
C SER A 54 4.81 14.37 -4.01
N ALA A 55 5.42 15.54 -3.82
CA ALA A 55 5.33 16.28 -2.56
C ALA A 55 3.87 16.55 -2.14
N PRO A 56 2.94 16.96 -3.03
CA PRO A 56 1.54 17.12 -2.67
C PRO A 56 0.87 15.83 -2.17
N HIS A 57 1.19 14.68 -2.77
CA HIS A 57 0.64 13.39 -2.33
C HIS A 57 1.16 13.01 -0.93
N LEU A 58 2.46 13.21 -0.66
CA LEU A 58 3.03 13.01 0.67
C LEU A 58 2.36 13.91 1.71
N SER A 59 2.30 15.22 1.45
CA SER A 59 1.71 16.18 2.37
C SER A 59 0.25 15.87 2.67
N ARG A 60 -0.52 15.45 1.67
CA ARG A 60 -1.91 15.02 1.85
C ARG A 60 -2.01 13.80 2.76
N THR A 61 -1.27 12.74 2.46
CA THR A 61 -1.29 11.51 3.28
C THR A 61 -0.89 11.76 4.73
N ILE A 62 0.10 12.64 4.98
CA ILE A 62 0.47 13.01 6.35
C ILE A 62 -0.69 13.72 7.06
N THR A 63 -1.37 14.66 6.39
CA THR A 63 -2.54 15.36 6.97
C THR A 63 -3.68 14.38 7.25
N GLU A 64 -4.05 13.55 6.27
CA GLU A 64 -5.08 12.53 6.44
C GLU A 64 -4.76 11.55 7.58
N LEU A 65 -3.49 11.19 7.74
CA LEU A 65 -3.02 10.33 8.82
C LEU A 65 -3.19 11.01 10.20
N VAL A 66 -2.83 12.30 10.31
CA VAL A 66 -3.07 13.10 11.52
C VAL A 66 -4.56 13.14 11.84
N ASP A 67 -5.40 13.42 10.85
CA ASP A 67 -6.85 13.54 11.04
C ASP A 67 -7.47 12.20 11.47
N THR A 68 -7.02 11.09 10.88
CA THR A 68 -7.56 9.74 11.16
C THR A 68 -7.10 9.18 12.50
N THR A 69 -5.85 9.44 12.90
CA THR A 69 -5.25 8.81 14.11
C THR A 69 -5.08 9.78 15.27
N SER A 70 -5.34 11.08 15.07
CA SER A 70 -5.18 12.14 16.08
C SER A 70 -3.78 12.25 16.69
N VAL A 71 -2.74 11.83 15.95
CA VAL A 71 -1.34 11.93 16.42
C VAL A 71 -0.72 13.26 15.99
N GLU A 72 0.36 13.64 16.67
CA GLU A 72 1.16 14.79 16.25
C GLU A 72 1.73 14.60 14.83
N ARG A 73 1.78 15.69 14.06
CA ARG A 73 2.29 15.70 12.67
C ARG A 73 3.69 15.06 12.55
N GLU A 74 4.57 15.30 13.52
CA GLU A 74 5.91 14.72 13.51
C GLU A 74 5.88 13.19 13.62
N ALA A 75 4.95 12.63 14.40
CA ALA A 75 4.77 11.18 14.51
C ALA A 75 4.20 10.59 13.21
N ALA A 76 3.27 11.30 12.55
CA ALA A 76 2.75 10.93 11.25
C ALA A 76 3.86 10.92 10.17
N GLU A 77 4.69 11.98 10.11
CA GLU A 77 5.83 12.08 9.18
C GLU A 77 6.83 10.95 9.38
N ARG A 78 7.19 10.65 10.63
CA ARG A 78 8.08 9.53 10.93
C ARG A 78 7.49 8.20 10.46
N ASN A 79 6.20 7.94 10.67
CA ASN A 79 5.57 6.69 10.24
C ASN A 79 5.51 6.58 8.71
N VAL A 80 5.09 7.64 8.02
CA VAL A 80 5.04 7.69 6.54
C VAL A 80 6.43 7.44 5.94
N ALA A 81 7.48 8.08 6.47
CA ALA A 81 8.83 7.88 6.00
C ALA A 81 9.31 6.42 6.16
N GLN A 82 8.87 5.75 7.21
CA GLN A 82 9.29 4.39 7.52
C GLN A 82 8.50 3.34 6.74
N ALA A 83 7.20 3.53 6.59
CA ALA A 83 6.36 2.75 5.69
C ALA A 83 6.88 2.83 4.25
N PHE A 84 7.26 4.03 3.78
CA PHE A 84 7.85 4.19 2.44
C PHE A 84 9.16 3.42 2.28
N ARG A 85 10.08 3.49 3.24
CA ARG A 85 11.34 2.72 3.20
C ARG A 85 11.08 1.22 3.20
N LEU A 86 10.11 0.74 3.98
CA LEU A 86 9.75 -0.67 4.03
C LEU A 86 9.13 -1.15 2.71
N LEU A 87 8.25 -0.37 2.09
CA LEU A 87 7.71 -0.66 0.76
C LEU A 87 8.84 -0.93 -0.25
N ILE A 88 9.83 -0.03 -0.32
CA ILE A 88 10.96 -0.18 -1.24
C ILE A 88 11.82 -1.39 -0.87
N ALA A 89 12.10 -1.60 0.42
CA ALA A 89 12.91 -2.73 0.88
C ALA A 89 12.24 -4.07 0.59
N MET A 90 10.92 -4.18 0.79
CA MET A 90 10.17 -5.40 0.51
C MET A 90 10.15 -5.71 -0.98
N GLU A 91 9.91 -4.72 -1.85
CA GLU A 91 9.95 -4.96 -3.29
C GLU A 91 11.37 -5.26 -3.81
N ALA A 92 12.42 -4.79 -3.13
CA ALA A 92 13.80 -5.07 -3.53
C ALA A 92 14.29 -6.47 -3.10
N LEU A 93 13.75 -7.02 -2.01
CA LEU A 93 14.17 -8.30 -1.42
C LEU A 93 13.19 -9.44 -1.70
N GLY A 94 11.92 -9.11 -1.91
CA GLY A 94 10.84 -10.05 -2.09
C GLY A 94 10.69 -10.55 -3.52
N VAL A 95 9.73 -11.45 -3.67
CA VAL A 95 9.35 -12.13 -4.90
C VAL A 95 8.01 -11.55 -5.35
N GLY A 96 8.00 -10.85 -6.50
CA GLY A 96 6.82 -10.19 -7.06
C GLY A 96 6.79 -8.67 -6.82
N ARG A 97 5.60 -8.12 -6.52
CA ARG A 97 5.40 -6.69 -6.21
C ARG A 97 4.39 -6.50 -5.07
N ILE A 98 4.32 -5.32 -4.47
CA ILE A 98 3.15 -4.96 -3.64
C ILE A 98 2.10 -4.32 -4.56
N ALA A 99 0.88 -4.85 -4.55
CA ALA A 99 -0.20 -4.29 -5.35
C ALA A 99 -0.69 -2.95 -4.81
N GLY A 100 -1.15 -2.09 -5.72
CA GLY A 100 -1.67 -0.77 -5.37
C GLY A 100 -0.67 0.38 -5.55
N GLY A 101 -1.22 1.59 -5.45
CA GLY A 101 -0.46 2.83 -5.55
C GLY A 101 0.41 3.07 -4.32
N THR A 102 1.53 3.79 -4.49
CA THR A 102 2.50 4.08 -3.43
C THR A 102 1.86 4.65 -2.18
N MET A 103 0.98 5.64 -2.31
CA MET A 103 0.36 6.27 -1.16
C MET A 103 -0.73 5.42 -0.51
N ASN A 104 -1.42 4.56 -1.27
CA ASN A 104 -2.37 3.60 -0.68
C ASN A 104 -1.60 2.64 0.26
N ILE A 105 -0.53 2.02 -0.23
CA ILE A 105 0.31 1.11 0.57
C ILE A 105 0.93 1.83 1.78
N VAL A 106 1.54 2.99 1.57
CA VAL A 106 2.18 3.76 2.65
C VAL A 106 1.17 4.23 3.68
N GLY A 107 -0.03 4.65 3.25
CA GLY A 107 -1.14 5.02 4.13
C GLY A 107 -1.54 3.87 5.04
N LYS A 108 -1.87 2.70 4.45
CA LYS A 108 -2.20 1.47 5.18
C LYS A 108 -1.14 1.08 6.21
N LEU A 109 0.12 1.03 5.79
CA LEU A 109 1.25 0.67 6.66
C LEU A 109 1.47 1.67 7.81
N SER A 110 1.14 2.94 7.61
CA SER A 110 1.38 4.00 8.59
C SER A 110 0.26 4.14 9.60
N ALA A 111 -1.00 3.95 9.19
CA ALA A 111 -2.16 4.19 10.05
C ALA A 111 -2.37 3.09 11.08
N VAL A 112 -2.27 1.82 10.70
CA VAL A 112 -2.58 0.69 11.59
C VAL A 112 -1.79 0.71 12.90
N PRO A 113 -0.46 0.91 12.93
CA PRO A 113 0.29 0.97 14.18
C PRO A 113 -0.07 2.16 15.07
N LEU A 114 -0.55 3.26 14.47
CA LEU A 114 -0.94 4.48 15.18
C LEU A 114 -2.37 4.44 15.72
N LEU A 115 -3.20 3.54 15.20
CA LEU A 115 -4.57 3.31 15.65
C LEU A 115 -4.67 2.37 16.86
N ASP A 116 -3.55 1.89 17.39
CA ASP A 116 -3.45 1.09 18.62
C ASP A 116 -4.53 -0.03 18.75
N PRO A 117 -4.46 -1.08 17.91
CA PRO A 117 -5.45 -2.16 17.92
C PRO A 117 -5.44 -2.93 19.25
N PRO A 118 -6.58 -3.45 19.75
CA PRO A 118 -6.69 -4.01 21.10
C PRO A 118 -5.92 -5.33 21.30
N THR A 119 -5.57 -6.02 20.20
CA THR A 119 -4.79 -7.26 20.22
C THR A 119 -3.76 -7.23 19.10
N ASP A 120 -2.80 -8.16 19.15
CA ASP A 120 -1.77 -8.34 18.14
C ASP A 120 -2.16 -9.35 17.03
N GLU A 121 -3.40 -9.85 17.05
CA GLU A 121 -3.91 -10.74 15.99
C GLU A 121 -4.33 -9.92 14.77
N VAL A 122 -3.71 -10.20 13.63
CA VAL A 122 -3.92 -9.50 12.35
C VAL A 122 -4.47 -10.47 11.32
N LEU A 123 -5.53 -10.07 10.62
CA LEU A 123 -6.06 -10.77 9.46
C LEU A 123 -5.91 -9.90 8.21
N GLU A 124 -5.38 -10.47 7.12
CA GLU A 124 -5.45 -9.90 5.78
C GLU A 124 -6.26 -10.83 4.87
N ILE A 125 -7.30 -10.27 4.23
CA ILE A 125 -8.09 -10.90 3.18
C ILE A 125 -7.58 -10.34 1.85
N GLY A 126 -7.03 -11.20 0.98
CA GLY A 126 -6.39 -10.80 -0.27
C GLY A 126 -4.96 -10.29 -0.05
N THR A 127 -3.98 -11.18 -0.10
CA THR A 127 -2.57 -10.86 0.17
C THR A 127 -1.71 -10.80 -1.09
N LEU A 128 -2.16 -11.45 -2.17
CA LEU A 128 -1.38 -11.66 -3.38
C LEU A 128 -0.01 -12.31 -3.07
N TYR A 129 1.06 -11.51 -3.00
CA TYR A 129 2.43 -11.97 -2.72
C TYR A 129 2.80 -12.00 -1.23
N GLY A 130 1.96 -11.56 -0.29
CA GLY A 130 2.31 -11.54 1.14
C GLY A 130 3.23 -10.41 1.59
N MET A 131 3.73 -9.58 0.67
CA MET A 131 4.71 -8.53 0.99
C MET A 131 4.11 -7.35 1.77
N PHE A 132 2.84 -7.00 1.53
CA PHE A 132 2.17 -6.00 2.36
C PHE A 132 2.08 -6.47 3.81
N SER A 133 1.57 -7.69 4.02
CA SER A 133 1.53 -8.35 5.32
C SER A 133 2.90 -8.39 6.02
N ALA A 134 3.96 -8.77 5.29
CA ALA A 134 5.31 -8.77 5.82
C ALA A 134 5.77 -7.36 6.25
N ALA A 135 5.47 -6.33 5.45
CA ALA A 135 5.76 -4.94 5.81
C ALA A 135 4.95 -4.48 7.03
N LEU A 136 3.68 -4.87 7.14
CA LEU A 136 2.80 -4.51 8.24
C LEU A 136 3.28 -5.12 9.56
N ILE A 137 3.68 -6.40 9.56
CA ILE A 137 4.31 -7.04 10.73
C ILE A 137 5.46 -6.17 11.23
N ARG A 138 6.37 -5.75 10.34
CA ARG A 138 7.53 -4.94 10.72
C ARG A 138 7.13 -3.56 11.23
N MET A 139 6.07 -2.96 10.71
CA MET A 139 5.55 -1.69 11.23
C MET A 139 4.98 -1.85 12.64
N LEU A 140 4.27 -2.94 12.92
CA LEU A 140 3.75 -3.25 14.26
C LEU A 140 4.88 -3.58 15.26
N GLU A 141 5.86 -4.38 14.88
CA GLU A 141 7.04 -4.66 15.71
C GLU A 141 7.81 -3.39 16.08
N ARG A 142 7.92 -2.44 15.14
CA ARG A 142 8.53 -1.13 15.41
C ARG A 142 7.72 -0.27 16.38
N ALA A 143 6.42 -0.49 16.47
CA ALA A 143 5.56 0.11 17.48
C ALA A 143 5.63 -0.65 18.83
N GLY A 144 6.51 -1.65 18.96
CA GLY A 144 6.69 -2.43 20.18
C GLY A 144 5.71 -3.58 20.36
N ARG A 145 5.02 -3.99 19.27
CA ARG A 145 4.02 -5.07 19.28
C ARG A 145 4.60 -6.41 18.85
N ALA A 146 3.88 -7.50 19.13
CA ALA A 146 4.25 -8.86 18.74
C ALA A 146 3.17 -9.49 17.85
N PRO A 147 3.02 -9.03 16.58
CA PRO A 147 1.90 -9.40 15.73
C PRO A 147 1.87 -10.89 15.36
N SER A 148 0.67 -11.47 15.38
CA SER A 148 0.35 -12.80 14.87
C SER A 148 -0.52 -12.67 13.63
N LEU A 149 0.00 -13.09 12.47
CA LEU A 149 -0.67 -12.89 11.17
C LEU A 149 -1.45 -14.14 10.73
N THR A 150 -2.69 -13.91 10.30
CA THR A 150 -3.45 -14.83 9.44
C THR A 150 -3.71 -14.17 8.08
N ILE A 151 -3.52 -14.94 7.01
CA ILE A 151 -3.87 -14.55 5.64
C ILE A 151 -4.97 -15.47 5.11
N VAL A 152 -5.93 -14.88 4.40
CA VAL A 152 -6.92 -15.58 3.56
C VAL A 152 -6.74 -15.13 2.12
N ASP A 153 -6.41 -16.05 1.23
CA ASP A 153 -6.24 -15.76 -0.20
C ASP A 153 -6.40 -17.04 -1.04
N PRO A 154 -7.09 -17.02 -2.19
CA PRO A 154 -7.21 -18.20 -3.05
C PRO A 154 -5.85 -18.63 -3.67
N LEU A 155 -4.87 -17.73 -3.74
CA LEU A 155 -3.56 -17.90 -4.37
C LEU A 155 -3.66 -18.39 -5.82
N ALA A 156 -4.57 -17.77 -6.56
CA ALA A 156 -5.01 -18.20 -7.89
C ALA A 156 -4.06 -17.82 -9.04
N GLY A 157 -2.76 -17.66 -8.79
CA GLY A 157 -1.75 -17.34 -9.82
C GLY A 157 -1.70 -15.87 -10.25
N THR A 158 -2.82 -15.14 -10.15
CA THR A 158 -2.96 -13.72 -10.54
C THR A 158 -3.88 -12.96 -9.58
N GLN A 159 -3.87 -11.62 -9.69
CA GLN A 159 -4.83 -10.77 -9.01
C GLN A 159 -6.23 -10.94 -9.63
N LEU A 160 -7.17 -11.51 -8.88
CA LEU A 160 -8.55 -11.71 -9.31
C LEU A 160 -9.38 -10.48 -8.96
N GLN A 161 -9.80 -9.71 -9.96
CA GLN A 161 -10.69 -8.56 -9.77
C GLN A 161 -11.78 -8.56 -10.85
N PRO A 162 -13.04 -8.27 -10.51
CA PRO A 162 -14.12 -8.16 -11.48
C PRO A 162 -13.79 -7.16 -12.59
N GLY A 163 -13.94 -7.58 -13.85
CA GLY A 163 -13.69 -6.71 -15.01
C GLY A 163 -12.22 -6.42 -15.33
N ALA A 164 -11.26 -6.96 -14.56
CA ALA A 164 -9.85 -6.91 -14.93
C ALA A 164 -9.52 -8.00 -15.96
N THR A 165 -8.78 -7.64 -17.01
CA THR A 165 -8.24 -8.62 -17.95
C THR A 165 -7.12 -9.39 -17.26
N MET A 166 -7.19 -10.73 -17.28
CA MET A 166 -6.13 -11.61 -16.80
C MET A 166 -4.90 -11.45 -17.71
N GLY A 167 -4.01 -10.53 -17.35
CA GLY A 167 -2.67 -10.41 -17.92
C GLY A 167 -1.62 -11.04 -17.02
N ASN A 168 -0.42 -11.26 -17.56
CA ASN A 168 0.75 -11.56 -16.71
C ASN A 168 0.93 -10.42 -15.70
N ASP A 169 1.20 -10.77 -14.44
CA ASP A 169 1.50 -9.78 -13.43
C ASP A 169 2.68 -8.90 -13.87
N ALA A 170 2.67 -7.62 -13.49
CA ALA A 170 3.69 -6.66 -13.93
C ALA A 170 5.13 -7.07 -13.53
N SER A 171 5.27 -7.92 -12.51
CA SER A 171 6.57 -8.46 -12.06
C SER A 171 7.04 -9.68 -12.86
N GLY A 172 6.17 -10.31 -13.66
CA GLY A 172 6.44 -11.60 -14.32
C GLY A 172 6.54 -12.79 -13.35
N THR A 173 6.25 -12.59 -12.07
CA THR A 173 6.31 -13.61 -11.03
C THR A 173 4.94 -14.28 -10.88
N PRO A 174 4.86 -15.62 -10.70
CA PRO A 174 3.60 -16.27 -10.39
C PRO A 174 3.18 -16.04 -8.92
N VAL A 175 1.90 -15.78 -8.69
CA VAL A 175 1.35 -15.72 -7.32
C VAL A 175 1.12 -17.15 -6.83
N ASN A 176 1.89 -17.60 -5.84
CA ASN A 176 1.74 -18.93 -5.26
C ASN A 176 2.19 -18.98 -3.81
N LEU A 177 1.89 -20.09 -3.13
CA LEU A 177 2.23 -20.31 -1.72
C LEU A 177 3.73 -20.17 -1.43
N ALA A 178 4.60 -20.61 -2.34
CA ALA A 178 6.05 -20.52 -2.14
C ALA A 178 6.51 -19.06 -2.12
N ALA A 179 6.06 -18.23 -3.06
CA ALA A 179 6.35 -16.80 -3.08
C ALA A 179 5.85 -16.10 -1.81
N VAL A 180 4.62 -16.39 -1.39
CA VAL A 180 4.06 -15.85 -0.14
C VAL A 180 4.91 -16.24 1.06
N ARG A 181 5.29 -17.52 1.20
CA ARG A 181 6.14 -17.98 2.31
C ARG A 181 7.52 -17.32 2.30
N THR A 182 8.15 -17.18 1.14
CA THR A 182 9.42 -16.46 1.01
C THR A 182 9.31 -15.02 1.48
N ASN A 183 8.27 -14.31 1.04
CA ASN A 183 8.07 -12.90 1.38
C ASN A 183 7.73 -12.69 2.86
N LEU A 184 6.86 -13.53 3.44
CA LEU A 184 6.56 -13.48 4.86
C LEU A 184 7.80 -13.74 5.72
N GLY A 185 8.73 -14.59 5.27
CA GLY A 185 10.01 -14.81 5.93
C GLY A 185 10.87 -13.55 6.09
N LEU A 186 10.68 -12.53 5.25
CA LEU A 186 11.39 -11.23 5.38
C LEU A 186 10.97 -10.43 6.63
N ALA A 187 9.85 -10.81 7.25
CA ALA A 187 9.37 -10.26 8.51
C ALA A 187 9.84 -11.05 9.75
N GLY A 188 10.77 -12.01 9.59
CA GLY A 188 11.34 -12.75 10.71
C GLY A 188 10.37 -13.79 11.31
N PRO A 189 10.49 -14.12 12.61
CA PRO A 189 9.72 -15.20 13.23
C PRO A 189 8.20 -15.06 13.11
N ALA A 190 7.67 -13.84 13.28
CA ALA A 190 6.24 -13.58 13.18
C ALA A 190 5.70 -13.90 11.76
N GLY A 191 6.42 -13.48 10.72
CA GLY A 191 6.06 -13.79 9.34
C GLY A 191 6.26 -15.26 8.99
N ALA A 192 7.33 -15.89 9.46
CA ALA A 192 7.56 -17.32 9.26
C ALA A 192 6.46 -18.18 9.90
N ALA A 193 5.94 -17.75 11.06
CA ALA A 193 4.85 -18.40 11.78
C ALA A 193 3.44 -18.07 11.27
N ALA A 194 3.32 -17.16 10.29
CA ALA A 194 2.02 -16.70 9.80
C ALA A 194 1.13 -17.87 9.32
N ARG A 195 -0.14 -17.83 9.71
CA ARG A 195 -1.15 -18.77 9.25
C ARG A 195 -1.60 -18.38 7.85
N ILE A 196 -1.60 -19.33 6.93
CA ILE A 196 -2.11 -19.12 5.57
C ILE A 196 -3.29 -20.07 5.38
N GLN A 197 -4.47 -19.49 5.21
CA GLN A 197 -5.67 -20.22 4.83
C GLN A 197 -5.92 -19.96 3.34
N GLN A 198 -5.57 -20.96 2.51
CA GLN A 198 -5.84 -20.86 1.07
C GLN A 198 -7.34 -21.08 0.81
N GLY A 199 -7.97 -20.16 0.07
CA GLY A 199 -9.39 -20.20 -0.28
C GLY A 199 -10.01 -18.81 -0.36
N PHE A 200 -11.28 -18.75 -0.75
CA PHE A 200 -12.02 -17.49 -0.82
C PHE A 200 -12.55 -17.10 0.57
N SER A 201 -12.64 -15.79 0.87
CA SER A 201 -13.16 -15.34 2.15
C SER A 201 -14.65 -15.61 2.30
N GLU A 202 -15.39 -15.80 1.21
CA GLU A 202 -16.80 -16.17 1.21
C GLU A 202 -17.04 -17.66 1.54
N ASP A 203 -16.02 -18.51 1.43
CA ASP A 203 -16.15 -19.95 1.66
C ASP A 203 -16.41 -20.24 3.16
N PRO A 204 -17.52 -20.91 3.53
CA PRO A 204 -17.84 -21.18 4.93
C PRO A 204 -16.77 -22.00 5.67
N GLU A 205 -16.10 -22.92 4.96
CA GLU A 205 -15.02 -23.73 5.53
C GLU A 205 -13.75 -22.91 5.83
N VAL A 206 -13.47 -21.89 5.01
CA VAL A 206 -12.38 -20.94 5.24
C VAL A 206 -12.70 -20.09 6.46
N ARG A 207 -13.91 -19.51 6.51
CA ARG A 207 -14.37 -18.70 7.65
C ARG A 207 -14.30 -19.48 8.96
N ALA A 208 -14.77 -20.73 8.98
CA ALA A 208 -14.77 -21.58 10.17
C ALA A 208 -13.35 -21.86 10.71
N LYS A 209 -12.35 -21.99 9.84
CA LYS A 209 -10.95 -22.20 10.24
C LYS A 209 -10.27 -20.93 10.76
N VAL A 210 -10.77 -19.77 10.36
CA VAL A 210 -10.15 -18.46 10.64
C VAL A 210 -10.83 -17.74 11.82
N ALA A 211 -12.10 -18.04 12.09
CA ALA A 211 -12.90 -17.46 13.17
C ALA A 211 -12.62 -18.07 14.56
N ASP A 212 -11.49 -18.74 14.76
CA ASP A 212 -11.07 -19.35 16.03
C ASP A 212 -10.60 -18.32 17.08
N ARG A 213 -10.49 -17.05 16.70
CA ARG A 213 -10.03 -15.95 17.55
C ARG A 213 -10.57 -14.59 17.08
N PRO A 214 -10.65 -13.59 17.99
CA PRO A 214 -10.92 -12.23 17.60
C PRO A 214 -9.64 -11.52 17.10
N TYR A 215 -9.78 -10.68 16.07
CA TYR A 215 -8.65 -9.96 15.45
C TYR A 215 -8.60 -8.50 15.88
N GLY A 216 -7.42 -8.02 16.25
CA GLY A 216 -7.19 -6.60 16.53
C GLY A 216 -7.19 -5.76 15.25
N VAL A 217 -6.80 -6.37 14.13
CA VAL A 217 -6.81 -5.74 12.80
C VAL A 217 -7.37 -6.70 11.76
N VAL A 218 -8.28 -6.22 10.91
CA VAL A 218 -8.77 -6.94 9.71
C VAL A 218 -8.58 -6.04 8.49
N ILE A 219 -7.82 -6.49 7.49
CA ILE A 219 -7.64 -5.81 6.22
C ILE A 219 -8.49 -6.50 5.16
N VAL A 220 -9.39 -5.75 4.54
CA VAL A 220 -10.23 -6.16 3.41
C VAL A 220 -9.57 -5.66 2.13
N ASP A 221 -8.88 -6.55 1.41
CA ASP A 221 -8.13 -6.30 0.17
C ASP A 221 -8.32 -7.44 -0.85
N GLY A 222 -9.47 -8.13 -0.76
CA GLY A 222 -9.85 -9.24 -1.62
C GLY A 222 -10.59 -8.80 -2.88
N ASP A 223 -11.87 -9.15 -2.99
CA ASP A 223 -12.72 -8.74 -4.11
C ASP A 223 -13.17 -7.27 -3.93
N HIS A 224 -12.80 -6.41 -4.88
CA HIS A 224 -13.19 -4.99 -4.88
C HIS A 224 -14.60 -4.74 -5.46
N SER A 225 -15.39 -5.79 -5.69
CA SER A 225 -16.83 -5.66 -5.96
C SER A 225 -17.61 -5.21 -4.72
N ALA A 226 -18.75 -4.56 -4.93
CA ALA A 226 -19.62 -4.19 -3.81
C ALA A 226 -20.12 -5.41 -3.02
N ALA A 227 -20.33 -6.54 -3.70
CA ALA A 227 -20.81 -7.78 -3.07
C ALA A 227 -19.72 -8.46 -2.23
N GLY A 228 -18.49 -8.54 -2.74
CA GLY A 228 -17.35 -9.11 -2.02
C GLY A 228 -17.01 -8.30 -0.77
N VAL A 229 -16.88 -6.97 -0.91
CA VAL A 229 -16.62 -6.08 0.24
C VAL A 229 -17.74 -6.14 1.27
N ALA A 230 -19.01 -6.21 0.85
CA ALA A 230 -20.12 -6.37 1.78
C ALA A 230 -20.04 -7.70 2.55
N ALA A 231 -19.74 -8.81 1.87
CA ALA A 231 -19.60 -10.12 2.49
C ALA A 231 -18.42 -10.18 3.50
N ASP A 232 -17.33 -9.45 3.21
CA ASP A 232 -16.17 -9.33 4.11
C ASP A 232 -16.47 -8.41 5.30
N LEU A 233 -17.21 -7.31 5.11
CA LEU A 233 -17.69 -6.45 6.19
C LEU A 233 -18.61 -7.20 7.16
N GLU A 234 -19.58 -7.95 6.64
CA GLU A 234 -20.47 -8.81 7.43
C GLU A 234 -19.71 -9.87 8.23
N TRP A 235 -18.60 -10.37 7.67
CA TRP A 235 -17.74 -11.31 8.38
C TRP A 235 -16.89 -10.61 9.45
N ALA A 236 -16.31 -9.46 9.11
CA ALA A 236 -15.52 -8.64 10.03
C ALA A 236 -16.32 -8.28 11.29
N GLU A 237 -17.62 -8.00 11.16
CA GLU A 237 -18.53 -7.76 12.30
C GLU A 237 -18.45 -8.86 13.36
N GLN A 238 -18.25 -10.12 12.93
CA GLN A 238 -18.24 -11.29 13.81
C GLN A 238 -16.88 -11.58 14.42
N ILE A 239 -15.79 -11.26 13.71
CA ILE A 239 -14.44 -11.73 14.06
C ILE A 239 -13.51 -10.63 14.56
N VAL A 240 -13.83 -9.35 14.38
CA VAL A 240 -12.95 -8.29 14.90
C VAL A 240 -13.11 -8.17 16.42
N ALA A 241 -12.02 -7.96 17.14
CA ALA A 241 -12.04 -7.73 18.58
C ALA A 241 -12.78 -6.41 18.89
N PRO A 242 -13.44 -6.28 20.06
CA PRO A 242 -13.94 -4.98 20.52
C PRO A 242 -12.81 -3.96 20.57
N GLY A 243 -13.00 -2.78 19.97
CA GLY A 243 -11.95 -1.77 19.76
C GLY A 243 -11.03 -2.00 18.55
N GLY A 244 -11.20 -3.11 17.83
CA GLY A 244 -10.36 -3.50 16.70
C GLY A 244 -10.57 -2.65 15.45
N ILE A 245 -9.60 -2.70 14.56
CA ILE A 245 -9.52 -1.86 13.36
C ILE A 245 -9.85 -2.68 12.13
N VAL A 246 -10.78 -2.21 11.32
CA VAL A 246 -11.04 -2.76 9.97
C VAL A 246 -10.54 -1.77 8.94
N VAL A 247 -9.75 -2.24 7.98
CA VAL A 247 -9.17 -1.43 6.89
C VAL A 247 -9.80 -1.87 5.57
N LEU A 248 -10.38 -0.92 4.84
CA LEU A 248 -10.89 -1.14 3.49
C LEU A 248 -9.83 -0.65 2.50
N ASP A 249 -9.19 -1.57 1.77
CA ASP A 249 -8.24 -1.21 0.73
C ASP A 249 -8.96 -0.48 -0.42
N ASP A 250 -8.22 0.38 -1.13
CA ASP A 250 -8.66 1.11 -2.31
C ASP A 250 -9.97 1.93 -2.12
N PHE A 251 -10.33 2.24 -0.87
CA PHE A 251 -11.46 3.07 -0.49
C PHE A 251 -11.41 4.45 -1.18
N GLY A 252 -12.48 4.78 -1.90
CA GLY A 252 -12.59 6.03 -2.65
C GLY A 252 -11.72 6.09 -3.91
N HIS A 253 -11.07 4.99 -4.32
CA HIS A 253 -10.34 4.93 -5.58
C HIS A 253 -11.33 4.86 -6.77
N PRO A 254 -11.23 5.72 -7.80
CA PRO A 254 -12.22 5.79 -8.88
C PRO A 254 -12.40 4.50 -9.69
N LYS A 255 -11.37 3.64 -9.73
CA LYS A 255 -11.43 2.35 -10.41
C LYS A 255 -12.34 1.33 -9.68
N TRP A 256 -12.56 1.52 -8.38
CA TRP A 256 -13.18 0.54 -7.50
C TRP A 256 -14.34 1.16 -6.70
N PRO A 257 -15.39 1.67 -7.39
CA PRO A 257 -16.49 2.33 -6.71
C PRO A 257 -17.27 1.42 -5.76
N GLY A 258 -17.25 0.10 -6.01
CA GLY A 258 -17.97 -0.90 -5.22
C GLY A 258 -17.59 -0.94 -3.75
N ILE A 259 -16.33 -0.62 -3.41
CA ILE A 259 -15.86 -0.56 -2.03
C ILE A 259 -16.62 0.52 -1.25
N LYS A 260 -16.76 1.71 -1.84
CA LYS A 260 -17.47 2.82 -1.21
C LYS A 260 -18.98 2.56 -1.14
N GLU A 261 -19.55 1.96 -2.18
CA GLU A 261 -20.97 1.55 -2.19
C GLU A 261 -21.27 0.55 -1.07
N ALA A 262 -20.44 -0.49 -0.91
CA ALA A 262 -20.59 -1.49 0.14
C ALA A 262 -20.47 -0.87 1.54
N PHE A 263 -19.47 -0.02 1.74
CA PHE A 263 -19.30 0.75 2.98
C PHE A 263 -20.53 1.60 3.28
N GLU A 264 -20.96 2.45 2.35
CA GLU A 264 -22.10 3.35 2.56
C GLU A 264 -23.37 2.57 2.93
N LYS A 265 -23.63 1.45 2.25
CA LYS A 265 -24.74 0.56 2.58
C LYS A 265 -24.59 -0.06 3.97
N HIS A 266 -23.42 -0.60 4.30
CA HIS A 266 -23.15 -1.22 5.61
C HIS A 266 -23.37 -0.24 6.75
N MET A 267 -22.93 1.01 6.60
CA MET A 267 -23.08 2.06 7.61
C MET A 267 -24.54 2.52 7.83
N THR A 268 -25.49 2.11 6.99
CA THR A 268 -26.94 2.35 7.23
C THR A 268 -27.61 1.27 8.09
N THR A 269 -26.89 0.19 8.40
CA THR A 269 -27.38 -0.91 9.23
C THR A 269 -27.08 -0.68 10.72
N ASP A 270 -27.50 -1.60 11.58
CA ASP A 270 -27.12 -1.62 13.00
C ASP A 270 -25.69 -2.16 13.18
N THR A 271 -24.73 -1.51 12.53
CA THR A 271 -23.31 -1.88 12.56
C THR A 271 -22.66 -1.43 13.86
N ARG A 272 -21.73 -2.22 14.40
CA ARG A 272 -20.89 -1.80 15.54
C ARG A 272 -19.64 -1.03 15.10
N PHE A 273 -19.49 -0.76 13.81
CA PHE A 273 -18.37 -0.02 13.26
C PHE A 273 -18.58 1.48 13.31
N LYS A 274 -17.52 2.19 13.69
CA LYS A 274 -17.39 3.64 13.58
C LYS A 274 -16.35 3.97 12.52
N PHE A 275 -16.71 4.79 11.54
CA PHE A 275 -15.74 5.33 10.59
C PHE A 275 -14.80 6.33 11.27
N LEU A 276 -13.49 6.09 11.15
CA LEU A 276 -12.45 6.97 11.71
C LEU A 276 -11.97 8.00 10.69
N GLY A 277 -11.92 7.61 9.42
CA GLY A 277 -11.36 8.46 8.37
C GLY A 277 -10.77 7.65 7.23
N GLN A 278 -10.09 8.36 6.34
CA GLN A 278 -9.43 7.81 5.17
C GLN A 278 -8.01 8.34 5.12
N VAL A 279 -7.07 7.46 4.79
CA VAL A 279 -5.67 7.82 4.51
C VAL A 279 -5.32 7.31 3.13
N ALA A 280 -4.96 8.22 2.22
CA ALA A 280 -4.80 7.98 0.80
C ALA A 280 -6.04 7.32 0.18
N HIS A 281 -5.98 6.02 -0.11
CA HIS A 281 -7.11 5.25 -0.65
C HIS A 281 -7.46 4.10 0.29
N SER A 282 -7.40 4.30 1.60
CA SER A 282 -7.78 3.27 2.57
C SER A 282 -8.73 3.86 3.61
N GLY A 283 -9.85 3.19 3.83
CA GLY A 283 -10.86 3.57 4.82
C GLY A 283 -10.62 2.83 6.12
N TYR A 284 -10.79 3.50 7.26
CA TYR A 284 -10.55 2.91 8.58
C TYR A 284 -11.81 2.92 9.42
N LEU A 285 -12.18 1.75 9.93
CA LEU A 285 -13.28 1.55 10.86
C LEU A 285 -12.72 1.09 12.21
N ARG A 286 -13.41 1.45 13.29
CA ARG A 286 -13.19 0.88 14.62
C ARG A 286 -14.46 0.17 15.10
N ALA A 287 -14.31 -1.06 15.57
CA ALA A 287 -15.38 -1.76 16.26
C ALA A 287 -15.59 -1.16 17.65
N ASN A 288 -16.85 -0.92 18.03
CA ASN A 288 -17.18 -0.47 19.36
C ASN A 288 -16.72 -1.50 20.41
N SER A 289 -16.25 -0.98 21.55
CA SER A 289 -16.00 -1.75 22.76
C SER A 289 -17.32 -1.84 23.51
N ASP A 290 -18.09 -2.90 23.29
CA ASP A 290 -19.24 -3.19 24.16
C ASP A 290 -18.79 -3.41 25.62
#